data_AF-A0A7M3XJ56-F1
#
_entry.id   AF-A0A7M3XJ56-F1
#
_cell.length_a   1.000
_cell.length_b   1.000
_cell.length_c   1.000
_cell.angle_alpha   90.00
_cell.angle_beta   90.00
_cell.angle_gamma   90.00
#
_symmetry.space_group_name_H-M   'P 1'
#
loop_
_entity.id
_entity.type
_entity.pdbx_description
1 polymer ?
#
loop_
_entity_poly.entity_id
_entity_poly.type
_entity_poly.pdbx_seq_one_letter_code
_entity_poly.pdbx_strand_id
1 'polypeptide(L)'
;GLISQARRENRASNKGKTSIQRLADLLVNEQRVSRLLGGNFGVLDRYEGLFLDLLKTDTSVVLANAGEADEVVTIDVRRQIRWPSSLHGKSGLRVTEFPLARLDPDKSTAFDPLSETIALPNDNKLNVKMIQDECRFRFFDQEWAPELGDTIEISEAGATFLILKGWAKVV
;
A
#
# COMPACT_ATOMS: atom_id res chain seq x y z
N GLY A 1 22.72 2.50 11.00
CA GLY A 1 22.62 1.11 11.48
C GLY A 1 22.39 1.07 12.99
N LEU A 2 21.88 -0.04 13.53
CA LEU A 2 21.43 -0.17 14.93
C LEU A 2 22.50 0.18 15.97
N ILE A 3 23.76 -0.15 15.66
CA ILE A 3 24.94 0.10 16.51
C ILE A 3 25.32 1.58 16.51
N SER A 4 25.23 2.26 15.37
CA SER A 4 25.56 3.69 15.27
C SER A 4 24.52 4.57 15.97
N GLN A 5 23.26 4.14 16.06
CA GLN A 5 22.20 4.88 16.75
C GLN A 5 22.27 4.72 18.28
N ALA A 6 22.47 3.50 18.78
CA ALA A 6 22.63 3.27 20.23
C ALA A 6 23.83 4.03 20.83
N ARG A 7 24.92 4.16 20.06
CA ARG A 7 26.07 4.99 20.43
C ARG A 7 25.75 6.48 20.50
N ARG A 8 24.85 6.99 19.64
CA ARG A 8 24.37 8.39 19.72
C ARG A 8 23.49 8.62 20.95
N GLU A 9 22.71 7.60 21.34
CA GLU A 9 21.76 7.68 22.47
C GLU A 9 22.37 7.29 23.83
N ASN A 10 23.68 6.94 23.89
CA ASN A 10 24.37 6.53 25.12
C ASN A 10 23.70 5.35 25.88
N ARG A 11 23.13 4.39 25.16
CA ARG A 11 22.44 3.21 25.73
C ARG A 11 23.25 1.91 25.57
N ALA A 12 23.14 1.02 26.56
CA ALA A 12 23.71 -0.33 26.47
C ALA A 12 23.01 -1.14 25.35
N SER A 13 23.81 -1.77 24.48
CA SER A 13 23.30 -2.45 23.28
C SER A 13 22.82 -3.87 23.59
N ASN A 14 21.51 -4.10 23.68
CA ASN A 14 20.90 -5.43 23.77
C ASN A 14 20.77 -6.15 22.40
N LYS A 15 21.57 -5.76 21.41
CA LYS A 15 21.30 -5.98 19.97
C LYS A 15 22.06 -7.16 19.33
N GLY A 16 22.27 -8.23 20.10
CA GLY A 16 22.90 -9.47 19.61
C GLY A 16 21.92 -10.39 18.88
N LYS A 17 22.43 -11.29 18.03
CA LYS A 17 21.64 -12.29 17.28
C LYS A 17 20.63 -13.03 18.17
N THR A 18 21.05 -13.42 19.37
CA THR A 18 20.23 -14.14 20.35
C THR A 18 19.05 -13.30 20.86
N SER A 19 19.22 -11.98 21.04
CA SER A 19 18.15 -11.10 21.48
C SER A 19 17.12 -10.86 20.38
N ILE A 20 17.57 -10.76 19.13
CA ILE A 20 16.69 -10.65 17.95
C ILE A 20 15.88 -11.93 17.78
N GLN A 21 16.54 -13.10 17.90
CA GLN A 21 15.85 -14.39 17.84
C GLN A 21 14.77 -14.51 18.92
N ARG A 22 15.09 -14.15 20.17
CA ARG A 22 14.12 -14.19 21.27
C ARG A 22 12.97 -13.21 21.06
N LEU A 23 13.22 -12.02 20.52
CA LEU A 23 12.16 -11.09 20.13
C LEU A 23 11.24 -11.70 19.07
N ALA A 24 11.80 -12.36 18.05
CA ALA A 24 11.02 -13.06 17.04
C ALA A 24 10.17 -14.18 17.66
N ASP A 25 10.75 -14.99 18.55
CA ASP A 25 10.05 -16.08 19.24
C ASP A 25 8.85 -15.57 20.07
N LEU A 26 8.95 -14.37 20.67
CA LEU A 26 7.85 -13.74 21.41
C LEU A 26 6.65 -13.37 20.51
N LEU A 27 6.91 -13.07 19.24
CA LEU A 27 5.93 -12.65 18.24
C LEU A 27 5.35 -13.80 17.40
N VAL A 28 5.76 -15.05 17.66
CA VAL A 28 5.13 -16.24 17.06
C VAL A 28 3.71 -16.47 17.60
N ASN A 29 3.42 -15.98 18.82
CA ASN A 29 2.12 -16.17 19.45
C ASN A 29 1.09 -15.13 18.96
N GLU A 30 0.07 -15.59 18.22
CA GLU A 30 -0.99 -14.74 17.65
C GLU A 30 -1.72 -13.86 18.68
N GLN A 31 -1.95 -14.35 19.91
CA GLN A 31 -2.60 -13.55 20.95
C GLN A 31 -1.73 -12.37 21.41
N ARG A 32 -0.40 -12.56 21.44
CA ARG A 32 0.53 -11.48 21.76
C ARG A 32 0.63 -10.49 20.61
N VAL A 33 0.63 -10.96 19.37
CA VAL A 33 0.60 -10.11 18.18
C VAL A 33 -0.67 -9.26 18.17
N SER A 34 -1.83 -9.86 18.41
CA SER A 34 -3.11 -9.14 18.47
C SER A 34 -3.11 -8.07 19.58
N ARG A 35 -2.56 -8.37 20.76
CA ARG A 35 -2.41 -7.37 21.85
C ARG A 35 -1.42 -6.26 21.50
N LEU A 36 -0.32 -6.58 20.82
CA LEU A 36 0.65 -5.59 20.34
C LEU A 36 0.00 -4.65 19.31
N LEU A 37 -0.74 -5.20 18.34
CA LEU A 37 -1.50 -4.45 17.34
C LEU A 37 -2.58 -3.57 17.99
N GLY A 38 -3.17 -4.03 19.10
CA GLY A 38 -4.06 -3.23 19.95
C GLY A 38 -3.37 -2.13 20.77
N GLY A 39 -2.07 -1.87 20.56
CA GLY A 39 -1.31 -0.80 21.21
C GLY A 39 -0.66 -1.17 22.55
N ASN A 40 -0.74 -2.42 22.98
CA ASN A 40 -0.11 -2.87 24.23
C ASN A 40 1.33 -3.36 23.98
N PHE A 41 2.30 -2.44 24.06
CA PHE A 41 3.72 -2.75 23.92
C PHE A 41 4.33 -3.54 25.08
N GLY A 42 3.64 -3.62 26.24
CA GLY A 42 4.10 -4.37 27.40
C GLY A 42 4.25 -5.88 27.14
N VAL A 43 3.65 -6.42 26.07
CA VAL A 43 3.84 -7.82 25.63
C VAL A 43 5.28 -8.13 25.17
N LEU A 44 6.06 -7.10 24.86
CA LEU A 44 7.45 -7.21 24.42
C LEU A 44 8.43 -7.29 25.60
N ASP A 45 7.96 -7.05 26.83
CA ASP A 45 8.74 -7.09 28.06
C ASP A 45 10.07 -6.30 27.90
N ARG A 46 11.20 -6.85 28.35
CA ARG A 46 12.53 -6.24 28.23
C ARG A 46 13.01 -6.00 26.79
N TYR A 47 12.31 -6.49 25.78
CA TYR A 47 12.68 -6.35 24.36
C TYR A 47 11.97 -5.18 23.67
N GLU A 48 11.09 -4.45 24.35
CA GLU A 48 10.40 -3.27 23.81
C GLU A 48 11.39 -2.27 23.19
N GLY A 49 12.47 -1.94 23.92
CA GLY A 49 13.49 -1.03 23.41
C GLY A 49 14.21 -1.55 22.15
N LEU A 50 14.46 -2.87 22.06
CA LEU A 50 15.06 -3.49 20.87
C LEU A 50 14.11 -3.43 19.67
N PHE A 51 12.82 -3.69 19.89
CA PHE A 51 11.78 -3.61 18.87
C PHE A 51 11.62 -2.19 18.33
N LEU A 52 11.54 -1.19 19.21
CA LEU A 52 11.47 0.22 18.82
C LEU A 52 12.73 0.68 18.08
N ASP A 53 13.91 0.21 18.50
CA ASP A 53 15.16 0.51 17.80
C ASP A 53 15.20 -0.11 16.40
N LEU A 54 14.67 -1.33 16.22
CA LEU A 54 14.54 -1.95 14.90
C LEU A 54 13.61 -1.12 14.00
N LEU A 55 12.43 -0.75 14.49
CA LEU A 55 11.48 0.08 13.73
C LEU A 55 12.07 1.45 13.35
N LYS A 56 12.78 2.10 14.27
CA LYS A 56 13.40 3.41 14.02
C LYS A 56 14.59 3.35 13.06
N THR A 57 15.30 2.22 13.02
CA THR A 57 16.46 2.04 12.14
C THR A 57 16.04 1.61 10.75
N ASP A 58 14.89 0.97 10.61
CA ASP A 58 14.34 0.56 9.33
C ASP A 58 13.77 1.78 8.59
N THR A 59 14.57 2.32 7.67
CA THR A 59 14.18 3.44 6.79
C THR A 59 12.97 3.13 5.92
N SER A 60 12.58 1.85 5.76
CA SER A 60 11.34 1.47 5.07
C SER A 60 10.09 1.58 5.96
N VAL A 61 10.26 1.55 7.29
CA VAL A 61 9.19 1.73 8.30
C VAL A 61 9.12 3.17 8.80
N VAL A 62 10.12 4.00 8.51
CA VAL A 62 10.09 5.43 8.83
C VAL A 62 8.89 6.08 8.11
N LEU A 63 7.81 6.21 8.89
CA LEU A 63 6.59 6.95 8.57
C LEU A 63 6.86 8.44 8.27
N ALA A 64 8.10 8.93 8.38
CA ALA A 64 8.41 10.31 8.02
C ALA A 64 8.09 10.63 6.56
N ASN A 65 8.12 9.63 5.67
CA ASN A 65 7.69 9.78 4.28
C ASN A 65 6.27 9.25 4.02
N ALA A 66 5.66 8.55 4.99
CA ALA A 66 4.30 8.04 4.86
C ALA A 66 3.31 9.16 5.22
N GLY A 67 2.71 9.76 4.19
CA GLY A 67 1.89 10.96 4.33
C GLY A 67 2.65 12.25 4.09
N GLU A 68 3.87 12.18 3.52
CA GLU A 68 4.55 13.37 3.00
C GLU A 68 3.68 13.96 1.88
N ALA A 69 3.09 15.14 2.17
CA ALA A 69 2.38 15.90 1.16
C ALA A 69 3.40 16.42 0.14
N ASP A 70 3.01 16.43 -1.13
CA ASP A 70 3.83 17.07 -2.17
C ASP A 70 3.92 18.58 -1.87
N GLU A 71 5.12 19.04 -1.49
CA GLU A 71 5.37 20.43 -1.11
C GLU A 71 4.98 21.38 -2.25
N VAL A 72 5.27 21.03 -3.50
CA VAL A 72 4.99 21.85 -4.68
C VAL A 72 3.49 21.99 -4.89
N VAL A 73 2.69 20.98 -4.51
CA VAL A 73 1.22 21.09 -4.49
C VAL A 73 0.76 22.03 -3.37
N THR A 74 1.40 21.96 -2.20
CA THR A 74 0.96 22.62 -0.97
C THR A 74 1.21 24.13 -0.97
N ILE A 75 2.36 24.57 -1.52
CA ILE A 75 2.74 25.99 -1.55
C ILE A 75 2.05 26.79 -2.67
N ASP A 76 1.49 26.10 -3.67
CA ASP A 76 0.89 26.73 -4.84
C ASP A 76 -0.55 27.18 -4.58
N VAL A 77 -0.74 28.49 -4.38
CA VAL A 77 -2.05 29.12 -4.13
C VAL A 77 -2.99 29.13 -5.35
N ARG A 78 -2.52 28.73 -6.55
CA ARG A 78 -3.31 28.68 -7.79
C ARG A 78 -3.37 27.28 -8.39
N ARG A 79 -3.08 26.25 -7.58
CA ARG A 79 -3.07 24.86 -8.01
C ARG A 79 -4.39 24.48 -8.68
N GLN A 80 -4.32 23.87 -9.86
CA GLN A 80 -5.48 23.22 -10.46
C GLN A 80 -5.72 21.88 -9.76
N ILE A 81 -6.91 21.76 -9.15
CA ILE A 81 -7.35 20.52 -8.53
C ILE A 81 -8.23 19.75 -9.49
N ARG A 82 -8.06 18.43 -9.49
CA ARG A 82 -8.88 17.55 -10.31
C ARG A 82 -10.33 17.58 -9.82
N TRP A 83 -11.26 17.79 -10.74
CA TRP A 83 -12.67 17.90 -10.41
C TRP A 83 -13.20 16.56 -9.81
N PRO A 84 -13.84 16.57 -8.64
CA PRO A 84 -14.53 15.40 -8.11
C PRO A 84 -15.52 14.84 -9.12
N SER A 85 -15.71 13.52 -9.14
CA SER A 85 -16.50 12.77 -10.12
C SER A 85 -16.00 12.77 -11.57
N SER A 86 -14.92 13.49 -11.92
CA SER A 86 -14.31 13.41 -13.26
C SER A 86 -13.58 12.08 -13.49
N LEU A 87 -13.17 11.81 -14.74
CA LEU A 87 -12.40 10.62 -15.10
C LEU A 87 -10.89 10.89 -15.04
N HIS A 88 -10.12 9.97 -14.46
CA HIS A 88 -8.67 10.07 -14.43
C HIS A 88 -8.05 9.61 -15.76
N GLY A 89 -7.51 10.55 -16.54
CA GLY A 89 -7.02 10.28 -17.91
C GLY A 89 -5.95 9.20 -18.09
N LYS A 90 -5.23 8.77 -17.05
CA LYS A 90 -4.26 7.65 -17.13
C LYS A 90 -4.78 6.30 -16.63
N SER A 91 -5.98 6.26 -16.05
CA SER A 91 -6.52 5.03 -15.45
C SER A 91 -7.98 4.76 -15.83
N GLY A 92 -8.72 5.75 -16.31
CA GLY A 92 -10.15 5.60 -16.57
C GLY A 92 -10.98 5.42 -15.30
N LEU A 93 -10.40 5.68 -14.12
CA LEU A 93 -11.10 5.60 -12.84
C LEU A 93 -11.73 6.95 -12.47
N ARG A 94 -12.85 6.91 -11.77
CA ARG A 94 -13.55 8.10 -11.26
C ARG A 94 -12.78 8.71 -10.10
N VAL A 95 -12.54 10.01 -10.20
CA VAL A 95 -12.04 10.84 -9.11
C VAL A 95 -13.12 10.87 -8.04
N THR A 96 -12.87 10.23 -6.91
CA THR A 96 -13.88 9.99 -5.88
C THR A 96 -13.40 10.62 -4.58
N GLU A 97 -14.30 11.29 -3.86
CA GLU A 97 -13.99 11.77 -2.52
C GLU A 97 -13.76 10.59 -1.59
N PHE A 98 -12.67 10.66 -0.81
CA PHE A 98 -12.31 9.57 0.09
C PHE A 98 -13.12 9.69 1.40
N PRO A 99 -13.95 8.70 1.76
CA PRO A 99 -14.71 8.75 3.01
C PRO A 99 -13.81 8.53 4.23
N LEU A 100 -13.57 9.58 5.02
CA LEU A 100 -12.67 9.54 6.18
C LEU A 100 -13.00 8.45 7.19
N ALA A 101 -14.28 8.12 7.37
CA ALA A 101 -14.71 7.04 8.26
C ALA A 101 -14.20 5.64 7.84
N ARG A 102 -13.77 5.49 6.58
CA ARG A 102 -13.31 4.25 5.93
C ARG A 102 -11.83 4.30 5.56
N LEU A 103 -11.07 5.20 6.19
CA LEU A 103 -9.62 5.37 5.98
C LEU A 103 -8.80 4.17 6.48
N ASP A 104 -9.29 3.54 7.53
CA ASP A 104 -8.63 2.38 8.15
C ASP A 104 -8.80 1.14 7.25
N PRO A 105 -7.70 0.61 6.67
CA PRO A 105 -7.76 -0.53 5.76
C PRO A 105 -8.15 -1.84 6.46
N ASP A 106 -7.98 -1.94 7.78
CA ASP A 106 -8.25 -3.15 8.54
C ASP A 106 -9.74 -3.26 8.95
N LYS A 107 -10.53 -2.22 8.72
CA LYS A 107 -11.98 -2.25 8.98
C LYS A 107 -12.70 -3.02 7.88
N SER A 108 -13.76 -3.73 8.26
CA SER A 108 -14.68 -4.39 7.33
C SER A 108 -15.36 -3.41 6.35
N THR A 109 -15.35 -2.12 6.67
CA THR A 109 -15.88 -1.05 5.82
C THR A 109 -14.78 -0.24 5.16
N ALA A 110 -13.57 -0.76 4.98
CA ALA A 110 -12.49 -0.06 4.29
C ALA A 110 -12.90 0.40 2.88
N PHE A 111 -12.39 1.53 2.42
CA PHE A 111 -12.62 2.00 1.05
C PHE A 111 -11.76 1.20 0.06
N ASP A 112 -12.39 0.56 -0.93
CA ASP A 112 -11.69 -0.17 -1.99
C ASP A 112 -11.69 0.63 -3.30
N PRO A 113 -10.59 1.33 -3.63
CA PRO A 113 -10.54 2.13 -4.85
C PRO A 113 -10.63 1.28 -6.12
N LEU A 114 -10.19 0.02 -6.12
CA LEU A 114 -10.19 -0.85 -7.30
C LEU A 114 -11.55 -1.52 -7.57
N SER A 115 -12.55 -1.23 -6.73
CA SER A 115 -13.94 -1.63 -6.92
C SER A 115 -14.85 -0.41 -6.99
N GLU A 116 -14.67 0.57 -6.10
CA GLU A 116 -15.60 1.69 -5.92
C GLU A 116 -15.37 2.87 -6.87
N THR A 117 -14.16 2.98 -7.45
CA THR A 117 -13.86 4.08 -8.38
C THR A 117 -14.06 3.71 -9.84
N ILE A 118 -14.55 2.51 -10.13
CA ILE A 118 -14.82 2.08 -11.50
C ILE A 118 -16.00 2.89 -12.05
N ALA A 119 -15.74 3.61 -13.14
CA ALA A 119 -16.70 4.50 -13.77
C ALA A 119 -17.42 3.87 -14.97
N LEU A 120 -16.71 2.99 -15.68
CA LEU A 120 -17.18 2.37 -16.91
C LEU A 120 -17.94 1.07 -16.60
N PRO A 121 -18.86 0.67 -17.51
CA PRO A 121 -19.64 -0.55 -17.34
C PRO A 121 -18.76 -1.81 -17.24
N ASN A 122 -19.32 -2.83 -16.58
CA ASN A 122 -18.69 -4.14 -16.39
C ASN A 122 -19.44 -5.28 -17.11
N ASP A 123 -20.44 -4.93 -17.92
CA ASP A 123 -21.33 -5.84 -18.65
C ASP A 123 -20.69 -6.35 -19.95
N ASN A 124 -20.00 -5.48 -20.67
CA ASN A 124 -19.29 -5.83 -21.89
C ASN A 124 -17.85 -6.25 -21.59
N LYS A 125 -17.40 -7.24 -22.35
CA LYS A 125 -16.02 -7.73 -22.32
C LYS A 125 -15.30 -7.43 -23.63
N LEU A 126 -14.01 -7.16 -23.51
CA LEU A 126 -13.09 -6.90 -24.60
C LEU A 126 -11.88 -7.82 -24.48
N ASN A 127 -11.35 -8.23 -25.62
CA ASN A 127 -10.05 -8.90 -25.67
C ASN A 127 -8.95 -7.84 -25.74
N VAL A 128 -7.98 -7.95 -24.83
CA VAL A 128 -6.81 -7.09 -24.83
C VAL A 128 -5.55 -7.94 -24.86
N LYS A 129 -4.58 -7.53 -25.67
CA LYS A 129 -3.26 -8.14 -25.75
C LYS A 129 -2.28 -7.34 -24.89
N MET A 130 -1.62 -8.03 -23.96
CA MET A 130 -0.59 -7.47 -23.09
C MET A 130 0.64 -7.07 -23.90
N ILE A 131 1.15 -5.87 -23.65
CA ILE A 131 2.33 -5.30 -24.31
C ILE A 131 3.46 -4.96 -23.32
N GLN A 132 3.25 -5.24 -22.03
CA GLN A 132 4.22 -5.04 -20.97
C GLN A 132 4.31 -6.32 -20.12
N ASP A 133 5.50 -6.59 -19.60
CA ASP A 133 5.78 -7.73 -18.72
C ASP A 133 5.57 -7.37 -17.24
N GLU A 134 5.60 -8.37 -16.36
CA GLU A 134 5.43 -8.24 -14.89
C GLU A 134 4.16 -7.47 -14.48
N CYS A 135 3.11 -7.56 -15.30
CA CYS A 135 1.86 -6.88 -15.05
C CYS A 135 1.05 -7.63 -13.99
N ARG A 136 0.87 -7.03 -12.80
CA ARG A 136 -0.10 -7.51 -11.81
C ARG A 136 -1.11 -6.42 -11.51
N PHE A 137 -2.39 -6.77 -11.57
CA PHE A 137 -3.47 -5.83 -11.29
C PHE A 137 -4.72 -6.54 -10.76
N ARG A 138 -5.58 -5.78 -10.08
CA ARG A 138 -6.86 -6.20 -9.55
C ARG A 138 -7.95 -5.26 -10.02
N PHE A 139 -9.10 -5.81 -10.37
CA PHE A 139 -10.35 -5.11 -10.67
C PHE A 139 -11.46 -5.88 -9.99
N PHE A 140 -12.28 -5.21 -9.18
CA PHE A 140 -13.24 -5.88 -8.29
C PHE A 140 -12.53 -6.95 -7.45
N ASP A 141 -13.08 -8.16 -7.39
CA ASP A 141 -12.56 -9.29 -6.61
C ASP A 141 -11.57 -10.18 -7.39
N GLN A 142 -11.24 -9.82 -8.63
CA GLN A 142 -10.39 -10.64 -9.49
C GLN A 142 -8.99 -10.03 -9.65
N GLU A 143 -7.98 -10.87 -9.52
CA GLU A 143 -6.58 -10.54 -9.79
C GLU A 143 -6.10 -11.19 -11.08
N TRP A 144 -5.21 -10.49 -11.78
CA TRP A 144 -4.56 -10.97 -12.99
C TRP A 144 -3.04 -10.79 -12.87
N ALA A 145 -2.31 -11.76 -13.42
CA ALA A 145 -0.87 -11.71 -13.59
C ALA A 145 -0.49 -12.30 -14.97
N PRO A 146 -0.90 -11.66 -16.08
CA PRO A 146 -0.61 -12.14 -17.41
C PRO A 146 0.84 -11.86 -17.83
N GLU A 147 1.35 -12.67 -18.75
CA GLU A 147 2.67 -12.52 -19.33
C GLU A 147 2.63 -11.61 -20.57
N LEU A 148 3.80 -11.15 -21.01
CA LEU A 148 3.94 -10.37 -22.23
C LEU A 148 3.39 -11.13 -23.45
N GLY A 149 2.46 -10.52 -24.17
CA GLY A 149 1.86 -11.08 -25.38
C GLY A 149 0.60 -11.90 -25.14
N ASP A 150 0.24 -12.18 -23.89
CA ASP A 150 -1.02 -12.83 -23.54
C ASP A 150 -2.21 -12.02 -24.03
N THR A 151 -3.27 -12.73 -24.43
CA THR A 151 -4.57 -12.12 -24.70
C THR A 151 -5.53 -12.50 -23.59
N ILE A 152 -6.07 -11.49 -22.91
CA ILE A 152 -7.02 -11.68 -21.82
C ILE A 152 -8.37 -11.06 -22.20
N GLU A 153 -9.44 -11.76 -21.83
CA GLU A 153 -10.80 -11.24 -21.91
C GLU A 153 -11.13 -10.53 -20.58
N ILE A 154 -11.39 -9.22 -20.63
CA ILE A 154 -11.64 -8.40 -19.45
C ILE A 154 -12.79 -7.41 -19.73
N SER A 155 -13.41 -6.87 -18.70
CA SER A 155 -14.45 -5.86 -18.88
C SER A 155 -13.96 -4.58 -19.54
N GLU A 156 -14.88 -3.80 -20.11
CA GLU A 156 -14.58 -2.51 -20.74
C GLU A 156 -13.82 -1.55 -19.80
N ALA A 157 -14.20 -1.53 -18.52
CA ALA A 157 -13.49 -0.77 -17.49
C ALA A 157 -12.03 -1.21 -17.32
N GLY A 158 -11.81 -2.52 -17.19
CA GLY A 158 -10.46 -3.09 -17.03
C GLY A 158 -9.61 -2.91 -18.29
N ALA A 159 -10.20 -3.11 -19.48
CA ALA A 159 -9.55 -2.87 -20.76
C ALA A 159 -9.11 -1.40 -20.89
N THR A 160 -10.01 -0.46 -20.59
CA THR A 160 -9.70 0.97 -20.62
C THR A 160 -8.56 1.32 -19.68
N PHE A 161 -8.56 0.78 -18.45
CA PHE A 161 -7.47 0.98 -17.51
C PHE A 161 -6.13 0.49 -18.07
N LEU A 162 -6.09 -0.73 -18.60
CA LEU A 162 -4.87 -1.31 -19.16
C LEU A 162 -4.35 -0.53 -20.36
N ILE A 163 -5.24 -0.04 -21.23
CA ILE A 163 -4.88 0.78 -22.39
C ILE A 163 -4.33 2.14 -21.95
N LEU A 164 -5.02 2.85 -21.06
CA LEU A 164 -4.59 4.18 -20.59
C LEU A 164 -3.31 4.13 -19.76
N LYS A 165 -3.06 3.02 -19.06
CA LYS A 165 -1.80 2.76 -18.37
C LYS A 165 -0.67 2.38 -19.31
N GLY A 166 -0.97 2.03 -20.57
CA GLY A 166 0.00 1.60 -21.58
C GLY A 166 0.43 0.14 -21.44
N TRP A 167 -0.38 -0.70 -20.79
CA TRP A 167 -0.06 -2.10 -20.49
C TRP A 167 -0.64 -3.08 -21.50
N ALA A 168 -1.71 -2.71 -22.20
CA ALA A 168 -2.36 -3.56 -23.20
C ALA A 168 -2.90 -2.75 -24.38
N LYS A 169 -3.28 -3.45 -25.45
CA LYS A 169 -4.01 -2.91 -26.60
C LYS A 169 -5.21 -3.79 -26.95
N VAL A 170 -6.29 -3.20 -27.46
CA VAL A 170 -7.46 -3.95 -27.94
C VAL A 170 -7.07 -4.80 -29.16
N VAL A 171 -7.62 -6.01 -29.24
CA VAL A 171 -7.46 -6.95 -30.36
C VAL A 171 -8.78 -7.50 -30.86
#